data_AF-A0AAP9XYY1-F1
#
_entry.id   AF-A0AAP9XYY1-F1
#
_cell.length_a   1.000
_cell.length_b   1.000
_cell.length_c   1.000
_cell.angle_alpha   90.00
_cell.angle_beta   90.00
_cell.angle_gamma   90.00
#
_symmetry.space_group_name_H-M   'P 1'
#
loop_
_entity.id
_entity.type
_entity.pdbx_description
1 polymer ?
#
loop_
_entity_poly.entity_id
_entity_poly.type
_entity_poly.pdbx_seq_one_letter_code
_entity_poly.pdbx_strand_id
1 'polypeptide(L)'
;MTSLYITAAPIGAVPKFLDPFEATFIPSFLLEGFFDADRCASIAADLKTDGWEVVPAGGRLLQVGHAQPIDERLLAGNAQAATIRQALEAARWTRRDGAWHPPRLAAPNAAHFPKPWLAALSNKLARRIVLQLTTYGWIVSEQGDLLWEHERQHHYLPPALIEAIEKESPALLKNMEEAGWIACAAGYWQAGKARSPYLPITPEAITEETIRSMRAGAAVVHLHTRDLSDRRRIEIPGLGVVTVGSQRNQIVLDDYDAIVPMVKKREPAAILNLSTSVRGDRHGARSKLRRAHLKFYDDVGSAPEVASLSPAAVVFQGGGGYDNAPDFLDAQFDHFERVGTRPEVEVFNHAIVDNATSLYRDRLLRTGKPVLFMLVAGVDQYRRDPITGEVEDDSLIARVVREEISSLLADESADSHRRAVELAIGQLRPVVERLRASFPVSKISILLPGPMQNLLVDVALGLGLDGIRVGLEDGLTVNDARVPGGVRKARGTWEQVSLVREELLGRGATILTAAQVRDMFGLGIKPAARRERDPQTAAG
;
A
#
# COMPACT_ATOMS: atom_id res chain seq x y z
N MET A 1 13.18 -11.61 -29.09
CA MET A 1 12.29 -10.62 -28.45
C MET A 1 12.10 -11.02 -27.00
N THR A 2 12.35 -10.12 -26.06
CA THR A 2 12.15 -10.38 -24.63
C THR A 2 10.65 -10.40 -24.34
N SER A 3 10.15 -11.45 -23.70
CA SER A 3 8.74 -11.56 -23.29
C SER A 3 8.64 -11.55 -21.78
N LEU A 4 7.79 -10.69 -21.22
CA LEU A 4 7.57 -10.62 -19.77
C LEU A 4 6.09 -10.70 -19.44
N TYR A 5 5.78 -11.17 -18.24
CA TYR A 5 4.46 -11.01 -17.63
C TYR A 5 4.48 -10.00 -16.49
N ILE A 6 3.32 -9.40 -16.22
CA ILE A 6 3.16 -8.44 -15.13
C ILE A 6 2.31 -9.07 -14.01
N THR A 7 2.82 -9.00 -12.78
CA THR A 7 2.08 -9.32 -11.56
C THR A 7 1.60 -8.01 -10.90
N ALA A 8 0.31 -7.92 -10.61
CA ALA A 8 -0.28 -6.80 -9.88
C ALA A 8 -0.42 -7.14 -8.38
N ALA A 9 0.03 -6.26 -7.48
CA ALA A 9 -0.06 -6.43 -6.03
C ALA A 9 -0.86 -5.28 -5.36
N PRO A 10 -2.21 -5.32 -5.41
CA PRO A 10 -3.02 -4.14 -5.09
C PRO A 10 -3.20 -3.82 -3.61
N ILE A 11 -2.89 -4.73 -2.68
CA ILE A 11 -3.26 -4.57 -1.27
C ILE A 11 -2.05 -4.53 -0.35
N GLY A 12 -1.24 -5.59 -0.34
CA GLY A 12 -0.12 -5.75 0.57
C GLY A 12 -0.44 -5.75 2.05
N ALA A 13 0.63 -5.69 2.85
CA ALA A 13 0.54 -5.82 4.30
C ALA A 13 0.82 -4.54 5.10
N VAL A 14 1.53 -3.58 4.51
CA VAL A 14 2.01 -2.36 5.20
C VAL A 14 1.17 -1.12 4.89
N PRO A 15 0.88 -0.76 3.62
CA PRO A 15 0.18 0.48 3.36
C PRO A 15 -1.23 0.45 3.94
N LYS A 16 -1.80 1.60 4.26
CA LYS A 16 -3.19 1.68 4.76
C LYS A 16 -4.06 2.55 3.86
N PHE A 17 -5.35 2.27 3.86
CA PHE A 17 -6.34 3.16 3.28
C PHE A 17 -6.44 4.43 4.14
N LEU A 18 -6.52 5.58 3.47
CA LEU A 18 -6.87 6.87 4.07
C LEU A 18 -8.10 7.38 3.35
N ASP A 19 -9.20 7.56 4.08
CA ASP A 19 -10.44 8.05 3.49
C ASP A 19 -10.26 9.53 3.08
N PRO A 20 -10.40 9.86 1.78
CA PRO A 20 -10.27 11.25 1.33
C PRO A 20 -11.38 12.17 1.88
N PHE A 21 -12.46 11.60 2.42
CA PHE A 21 -13.60 12.34 3.00
C PHE A 21 -13.59 12.39 4.52
N GLU A 22 -12.53 11.93 5.19
CA GLU A 22 -12.36 12.13 6.63
C GLU A 22 -11.55 13.40 6.94
N ALA A 23 -11.70 13.92 8.15
CA ALA A 23 -10.94 15.07 8.58
C ALA A 23 -9.43 14.74 8.60
N THR A 24 -8.62 15.65 8.08
CA THR A 24 -7.15 15.53 8.11
C THR A 24 -6.53 16.26 9.29
N PHE A 25 -7.29 17.09 10.03
CA PHE A 25 -6.80 17.84 11.19
C PHE A 25 -7.88 18.00 12.25
N ILE A 26 -7.50 17.87 13.52
CA ILE A 26 -8.36 18.04 14.69
C ILE A 26 -7.74 19.14 15.56
N PRO A 27 -8.36 20.33 15.69
CA PRO A 27 -7.93 21.34 16.66
C PRO A 27 -7.92 20.78 18.09
N SER A 28 -6.87 21.06 18.87
CA SER A 28 -6.72 20.48 20.22
C SER A 28 -7.88 20.82 21.15
N PHE A 29 -8.42 22.05 21.04
CA PHE A 29 -9.55 22.51 21.85
C PHE A 29 -10.84 21.72 21.62
N LEU A 30 -11.00 21.04 20.48
CA LEU A 30 -12.15 20.15 20.23
C LEU A 30 -12.04 18.81 20.95
N LEU A 31 -10.83 18.43 21.37
CA LEU A 31 -10.63 17.26 22.23
C LEU A 31 -10.61 17.67 23.70
N GLU A 32 -9.67 18.53 24.07
CA GLU A 32 -9.38 18.92 25.46
C GLU A 32 -10.58 19.61 26.12
N GLY A 33 -11.39 20.32 25.33
CA GLY A 33 -12.58 21.01 25.81
C GLY A 33 -13.78 20.09 26.07
N PHE A 34 -13.96 19.03 25.29
CA PHE A 34 -15.21 18.25 25.31
C PHE A 34 -15.10 16.88 25.96
N PHE A 35 -13.88 16.42 26.25
CA PHE A 35 -13.63 15.14 26.90
C PHE A 35 -12.86 15.34 28.21
N ASP A 36 -13.04 14.44 29.17
CA ASP A 36 -12.21 14.40 30.37
C ASP A 36 -10.77 13.96 30.04
N ALA A 37 -9.85 14.14 31.00
CA ALA A 37 -8.43 13.88 30.79
C ALA A 37 -8.12 12.43 30.38
N ASP A 38 -8.81 11.45 30.97
CA ASP A 38 -8.62 10.04 30.68
C ASP A 38 -9.09 9.70 29.26
N ARG A 39 -10.24 10.25 28.86
CA ARG A 39 -10.78 10.07 27.51
C ARG A 39 -9.94 10.79 26.47
N CYS A 40 -9.44 11.99 26.74
CA CYS A 40 -8.48 12.69 25.88
C CYS A 40 -7.22 11.86 25.69
N ALA A 41 -6.65 11.30 26.76
CA ALA A 41 -5.45 10.47 26.69
C ALA A 41 -5.68 9.21 25.85
N SER A 42 -6.84 8.56 26.01
CA SER A 42 -7.24 7.41 25.20
C SER A 42 -7.40 7.76 23.72
N ILE A 43 -8.08 8.86 23.39
CA ILE A 43 -8.24 9.32 22.00
C ILE A 43 -6.89 9.67 21.39
N ALA A 44 -6.02 10.39 22.12
CA ALA A 44 -4.69 10.75 21.64
C ALA A 44 -3.82 9.51 21.38
N ALA A 45 -3.90 8.47 22.22
CA ALA A 45 -3.21 7.21 22.01
C ALA A 45 -3.72 6.46 20.76
N ASP A 46 -5.03 6.47 20.54
CA ASP A 46 -5.67 5.88 19.37
C ASP A 46 -5.24 6.60 18.07
N LEU A 47 -5.34 7.92 18.06
CA LEU A 47 -4.90 8.77 16.95
C LEU A 47 -3.40 8.53 16.65
N LYS A 48 -2.55 8.53 17.68
CA LYS A 48 -1.11 8.27 17.53
C LYS A 48 -0.84 6.89 16.94
N THR A 49 -1.53 5.86 17.40
CA THR A 49 -1.39 4.48 16.88
C THR A 49 -1.85 4.39 15.42
N ASP A 50 -2.83 5.19 15.04
CA ASP A 50 -3.29 5.35 13.67
C ASP A 50 -2.41 6.32 12.83
N GLY A 51 -1.34 6.88 13.40
CA GLY A 51 -0.37 7.70 12.66
C GLY A 51 -0.73 9.18 12.54
N TRP A 52 -1.62 9.67 13.40
CA TRP A 52 -1.79 11.10 13.61
C TRP A 52 -0.63 11.69 14.42
N GLU A 53 -0.26 12.92 14.11
CA GLU A 53 0.85 13.65 14.72
C GLU A 53 0.35 14.90 15.45
N VAL A 54 0.90 15.18 16.63
CA VAL A 54 0.64 16.46 17.31
C VAL A 54 1.42 17.55 16.59
N VAL A 55 0.74 18.64 16.26
CA VAL A 55 1.31 19.78 15.53
C VAL A 55 1.05 21.10 16.27
N PRO A 56 2.01 22.04 16.30
CA PRO A 56 1.80 23.35 16.89
C PRO A 56 0.89 24.22 16.00
N ALA A 57 0.54 25.41 16.49
CA ALA A 57 -0.17 26.40 15.69
C ALA A 57 0.68 26.87 14.49
N GLY A 58 0.01 27.37 13.44
CA GLY A 58 0.68 27.94 12.26
C GLY A 58 0.42 27.20 10.95
N GLY A 59 -0.19 26.02 10.99
CA GLY A 59 -0.64 25.30 9.80
C GLY A 59 -1.75 26.03 9.04
N ARG A 60 -2.06 25.57 7.83
CA ARG A 60 -3.20 26.07 7.03
C ARG A 60 -4.18 24.95 6.73
N LEU A 61 -5.47 25.24 6.86
CA LEU A 61 -6.57 24.31 6.56
C LEU A 61 -7.46 24.89 5.48
N LEU A 62 -7.74 24.11 4.45
CA LEU A 62 -8.86 24.32 3.54
C LEU A 62 -9.98 23.35 3.92
N GLN A 63 -11.18 23.87 4.22
CA GLN A 63 -12.31 23.02 4.60
C GLN A 63 -13.65 23.53 4.05
N VAL A 64 -14.49 22.59 3.62
CA VAL A 64 -15.88 22.79 3.22
C VAL A 64 -16.69 21.56 3.62
N GLY A 65 -17.82 21.76 4.30
CA GLY A 65 -18.78 20.69 4.59
C GLY A 65 -18.41 19.69 5.70
N HIS A 66 -17.28 19.87 6.39
CA HIS A 66 -16.88 19.04 7.54
C HIS A 66 -17.31 19.61 8.88
N ALA A 67 -17.24 20.93 9.05
CA ALA A 67 -17.54 21.53 10.33
C ALA A 67 -19.04 21.52 10.64
N GLN A 68 -19.40 21.07 11.84
CA GLN A 68 -20.77 20.92 12.30
C GLN A 68 -21.09 21.93 13.42
N PRO A 69 -22.34 22.40 13.56
CA PRO A 69 -22.70 23.24 14.69
C PRO A 69 -22.50 22.51 16.03
N ILE A 70 -21.99 23.22 17.03
CA ILE A 70 -21.87 22.73 18.41
C ILE A 70 -22.98 23.38 19.22
N ASP A 71 -23.91 22.58 19.73
CA ASP A 71 -24.98 23.07 20.60
C ASP A 71 -24.40 23.66 21.91
N GLU A 72 -24.81 24.87 22.29
CA GLU A 72 -24.34 25.53 23.52
C GLU A 72 -24.62 24.69 24.76
N ARG A 73 -25.65 23.84 24.73
CA ARG A 73 -25.99 22.92 25.83
C ARG A 73 -24.88 21.91 26.11
N LEU A 74 -24.04 21.57 25.12
CA LEU A 74 -22.86 20.72 25.34
C LEU A 74 -21.79 21.40 26.22
N LEU A 75 -21.85 22.72 26.34
CA LEU A 75 -20.96 23.50 27.20
C LEU A 75 -21.57 23.77 28.59
N ALA A 76 -22.85 23.46 28.80
CA ALA A 76 -23.51 23.68 30.07
C ALA A 76 -22.95 22.72 31.15
N GLY A 77 -22.46 23.27 32.26
CA GLY A 77 -21.86 22.48 33.33
C GLY A 77 -20.42 21.98 33.05
N ASN A 78 -19.85 22.32 31.88
CA ASN A 78 -18.47 22.00 31.57
C ASN A 78 -17.52 23.03 32.22
N ALA A 79 -16.58 22.57 33.05
CA ALA A 79 -15.63 23.43 33.75
C ALA A 79 -14.74 24.24 32.80
N GLN A 80 -14.53 23.78 31.56
CA GLN A 80 -13.74 24.44 30.53
C GLN A 80 -14.57 25.31 29.58
N ALA A 81 -15.88 25.48 29.83
CA ALA A 81 -16.78 26.16 28.90
C ALA A 81 -16.31 27.57 28.48
N ALA A 82 -15.74 28.36 29.41
CA ALA A 82 -15.23 29.69 29.08
C ALA A 82 -14.04 29.64 28.10
N THR A 83 -13.09 28.74 28.34
CA THR A 83 -11.93 28.51 27.47
C THR A 83 -12.35 28.00 26.09
N ILE A 84 -13.34 27.11 26.03
CA ILE A 84 -13.87 26.59 24.77
C ILE A 84 -14.52 27.71 23.95
N ARG A 85 -15.34 28.57 24.57
CA ARG A 85 -15.94 29.73 23.89
C ARG A 85 -14.87 30.66 23.32
N GLN A 86 -13.83 30.96 24.10
CA GLN A 86 -12.70 31.77 23.63
C GLN A 86 -11.96 31.11 22.45
N ALA A 87 -11.74 29.80 22.50
CA ALA A 87 -11.10 29.06 21.41
C ALA A 87 -11.98 29.02 20.14
N LEU A 88 -13.30 28.88 20.29
CA LEU A 88 -14.27 28.94 19.20
C LEU A 88 -14.29 30.33 18.56
N GLU A 89 -14.33 31.40 19.34
CA GLU A 89 -14.23 32.79 18.86
C GLU A 89 -12.91 33.04 18.13
N ALA A 90 -11.78 32.58 18.69
CA ALA A 90 -10.47 32.68 18.05
C ALA A 90 -10.40 31.90 16.73
N ALA A 91 -11.10 30.76 16.64
CA ALA A 91 -11.29 29.98 15.43
C ALA A 91 -12.38 30.55 14.50
N ARG A 92 -12.89 31.76 14.78
CA ARG A 92 -13.91 32.50 14.02
C ARG A 92 -15.27 31.79 13.93
N TRP A 93 -15.60 30.96 14.92
CA TRP A 93 -16.94 30.43 15.08
C TRP A 93 -17.86 31.53 15.60
N THR A 94 -19.12 31.50 15.18
CA THR A 94 -20.11 32.51 15.55
C THR A 94 -21.28 31.85 16.27
N ARG A 95 -21.71 32.46 17.37
CA ARG A 95 -22.85 31.99 18.14
C ARG A 95 -24.15 32.54 17.56
N ARG A 96 -25.09 31.67 17.23
CA ARG A 96 -26.47 32.02 16.82
C ARG A 96 -27.40 30.86 17.18
N ASP A 97 -28.67 31.18 17.44
CA ASP A 97 -29.73 30.19 17.66
C ASP A 97 -29.39 29.11 18.71
N GLY A 98 -28.63 29.48 19.75
CA GLY A 98 -28.22 28.56 20.82
C GLY A 98 -27.11 27.57 20.44
N ALA A 99 -26.42 27.78 19.32
CA ALA A 99 -25.30 26.95 18.88
C ALA A 99 -24.11 27.80 18.39
N TRP A 100 -22.93 27.20 18.42
CA TRP A 100 -21.73 27.71 17.75
C TRP A 100 -21.67 27.15 16.34
N HIS A 101 -21.57 28.04 15.36
CA HIS A 101 -21.46 27.67 13.97
C HIS A 101 -20.05 27.97 13.44
N PRO A 102 -19.50 27.08 12.61
CA PRO A 102 -18.21 27.31 11.99
C PRO A 102 -18.24 28.51 11.03
N PRO A 103 -17.07 29.11 10.74
CA PRO A 103 -16.99 30.18 9.76
C PRO A 103 -17.55 29.73 8.40
N ARG A 104 -18.42 30.54 7.80
CA ARG A 104 -18.86 30.33 6.40
C ARG A 104 -17.71 30.74 5.49
N LEU A 105 -16.93 29.77 5.05
CA LEU A 105 -15.89 29.99 4.04
C LEU A 105 -16.56 30.06 2.67
N ALA A 106 -16.29 31.14 1.93
CA ALA A 106 -16.64 31.26 0.52
C ALA A 106 -15.64 30.44 -0.31
N ALA A 107 -15.63 29.12 -0.12
CA ALA A 107 -14.82 28.24 -0.94
C ALA A 107 -15.71 27.62 -2.03
N PRO A 108 -15.24 27.56 -3.28
CA PRO A 108 -15.95 26.84 -4.34
C PRO A 108 -16.10 25.36 -3.96
N ASN A 109 -17.19 24.73 -4.44
CA ASN A 109 -17.45 23.29 -4.23
C ASN A 109 -16.34 22.40 -4.81
N ALA A 110 -15.50 22.93 -5.71
CA ALA A 110 -14.31 22.28 -6.24
C ALA A 110 -13.09 23.16 -5.95
N ALA A 111 -12.01 22.57 -5.45
CA ALA A 111 -10.79 23.32 -5.17
C ALA A 111 -9.75 23.08 -6.27
N HIS A 112 -8.99 24.14 -6.58
CA HIS A 112 -8.02 24.16 -7.66
C HIS A 112 -6.71 24.74 -7.14
N PHE A 113 -5.62 24.01 -7.35
CA PHE A 113 -4.26 24.45 -7.07
C PHE A 113 -3.48 24.51 -8.38
N PRO A 114 -3.38 25.69 -9.01
CA PRO A 114 -2.75 25.84 -10.31
C PRO A 114 -1.28 25.44 -10.30
N LYS A 115 -0.81 24.72 -11.32
CA LYS A 115 0.62 24.41 -11.51
C LYS A 115 1.53 25.64 -11.45
N PRO A 116 1.18 26.81 -12.01
CA PRO A 116 2.01 28.01 -11.91
C PRO A 116 2.31 28.45 -10.47
N TRP A 117 1.47 28.11 -9.49
CA TRP A 117 1.71 28.42 -8.08
C TRP A 117 2.95 27.72 -7.51
N LEU A 118 3.33 26.58 -8.08
CA LEU A 118 4.49 25.80 -7.68
C LEU A 118 5.76 26.17 -8.47
N ALA A 119 5.66 27.03 -9.48
CA ALA A 119 6.77 27.30 -10.41
C ALA A 119 7.98 27.98 -9.77
N ALA A 120 7.75 28.78 -8.72
CA ALA A 120 8.82 29.47 -7.99
C ALA A 120 9.48 28.61 -6.89
N LEU A 121 8.96 27.40 -6.63
CA LEU A 121 9.46 26.54 -5.56
C LEU A 121 10.60 25.64 -6.06
N SER A 122 11.45 25.22 -5.13
CA SER A 122 12.35 24.11 -5.36
C SER A 122 11.56 22.82 -5.68
N ASN A 123 12.13 21.95 -6.52
CA ASN A 123 11.52 20.65 -6.85
C ASN A 123 11.22 19.83 -5.59
N LYS A 124 12.07 19.93 -4.57
CA LYS A 124 11.88 19.24 -3.28
C LYS A 124 10.62 19.73 -2.56
N LEU A 125 10.38 21.04 -2.49
CA LEU A 125 9.21 21.60 -1.82
C LEU A 125 7.94 21.36 -2.65
N ALA A 126 7.99 21.56 -3.96
CA ALA A 126 6.89 21.26 -4.86
C ALA A 126 6.45 19.79 -4.75
N ARG A 127 7.41 18.85 -4.77
CA ARG A 127 7.17 17.41 -4.56
C ARG A 127 6.45 17.13 -3.24
N ARG A 128 6.85 17.78 -2.14
CA ARG A 128 6.19 17.62 -0.82
C ARG A 128 4.73 18.07 -0.86
N ILE A 129 4.43 19.20 -1.50
CA ILE A 129 3.06 19.73 -1.63
C ILE A 129 2.20 18.80 -2.49
N VAL A 130 2.69 18.42 -3.68
CA VAL A 130 1.98 17.52 -4.60
C VAL A 130 1.70 16.18 -3.93
N LEU A 131 2.69 15.57 -3.26
CA LEU A 131 2.49 14.31 -2.57
C LEU A 131 1.52 14.44 -1.39
N GLN A 132 1.56 15.53 -0.62
CA GLN A 132 0.62 15.73 0.49
C GLN A 132 -0.82 15.84 -0.02
N LEU A 133 -1.07 16.70 -1.01
CA LEU A 133 -2.41 16.91 -1.55
C LEU A 133 -2.95 15.66 -2.26
N THR A 134 -2.13 14.99 -3.06
CA THR A 134 -2.55 13.74 -3.72
C THR A 134 -2.72 12.57 -2.74
N THR A 135 -2.07 12.61 -1.57
CA THR A 135 -2.34 11.68 -0.46
C THR A 135 -3.73 11.90 0.15
N TYR A 136 -4.24 13.12 0.15
CA TYR A 136 -5.62 13.40 0.56
C TYR A 136 -6.66 13.12 -0.51
N GLY A 137 -6.26 12.74 -1.72
CA GLY A 137 -7.18 12.42 -2.82
C GLY A 137 -7.27 13.49 -3.91
N TRP A 138 -6.49 14.56 -3.84
CA TRP A 138 -6.38 15.49 -4.98
C TRP A 138 -5.85 14.74 -6.20
N ILE A 139 -6.37 15.09 -7.38
CA ILE A 139 -5.94 14.51 -8.65
C ILE A 139 -5.14 15.51 -9.46
N VAL A 140 -4.43 15.02 -10.48
CA VAL A 140 -3.62 15.83 -11.38
C VAL A 140 -4.33 15.94 -12.72
N SER A 141 -4.55 17.16 -13.21
CA SER A 141 -5.12 17.43 -14.52
C SER A 141 -4.12 17.17 -15.64
N GLU A 142 -4.58 17.19 -16.90
CA GLU A 142 -3.68 17.09 -18.06
C GLU A 142 -2.66 18.22 -18.13
N GLN A 143 -3.02 19.41 -17.64
CA GLN A 143 -2.16 20.59 -17.58
C GLN A 143 -1.17 20.55 -16.39
N GLY A 144 -1.34 19.58 -15.48
CA GLY A 144 -0.52 19.39 -14.28
C GLY A 144 -1.00 20.18 -13.06
N ASP A 145 -2.22 20.73 -13.09
CA ASP A 145 -2.85 21.36 -11.94
C ASP A 145 -3.34 20.31 -10.94
N LEU A 146 -3.42 20.65 -9.66
CA LEU A 146 -4.05 19.78 -8.66
C LEU A 146 -5.52 20.17 -8.51
N LEU A 147 -6.40 19.18 -8.59
CA LEU A 147 -7.84 19.37 -8.53
C LEU A 147 -8.46 18.54 -7.41
N TRP A 148 -9.44 19.14 -6.75
CA TRP A 148 -10.36 18.48 -5.85
C TRP A 148 -11.78 18.57 -6.43
N GLU A 149 -12.35 17.42 -6.81
CA GLU A 149 -13.61 17.36 -7.55
C GLU A 149 -14.83 17.05 -6.67
N HIS A 150 -14.66 17.06 -5.34
CA HIS A 150 -15.73 16.68 -4.41
C HIS A 150 -16.26 17.87 -3.60
N GLU A 151 -17.57 17.86 -3.31
CA GLU A 151 -18.24 18.97 -2.61
C GLU A 151 -17.73 19.21 -1.18
N ARG A 152 -17.26 18.15 -0.51
CA ARG A 152 -16.69 18.22 0.84
C ARG A 152 -15.19 18.11 0.76
N GLN A 153 -14.49 18.87 1.60
CA GLN A 153 -13.04 18.84 1.70
C GLN A 153 -12.57 19.17 3.11
N HIS A 154 -11.43 18.59 3.48
CA HIS A 154 -10.70 18.92 4.69
C HIS A 154 -9.22 18.64 4.48
N HIS A 155 -8.44 19.66 4.16
CA HIS A 155 -7.04 19.52 3.75
C HIS A 155 -6.14 20.41 4.59
N TYR A 156 -5.35 19.79 5.47
CA TYR A 156 -4.42 20.49 6.34
C TYR A 156 -2.98 20.36 5.84
N LEU A 157 -2.24 21.47 5.86
CA LEU A 157 -0.80 21.51 5.68
C LEU A 157 -0.13 21.98 6.98
N PRO A 158 0.90 21.26 7.47
CA PRO A 158 1.51 21.51 8.78
C PRO A 158 2.38 22.77 8.81
N PRO A 159 2.66 23.35 10.00
CA PRO A 159 3.45 24.57 10.15
C PRO A 159 4.79 24.50 9.42
N ALA A 160 5.53 23.39 9.57
CA ALA A 160 6.83 23.21 8.91
C ALA A 160 6.76 23.20 7.37
N LEU A 161 5.60 22.90 6.77
CA LEU A 161 5.41 23.03 5.32
C LEU A 161 5.05 24.47 4.95
N ILE A 162 4.24 25.13 5.77
CA ILE A 162 3.86 26.54 5.60
C ILE A 162 5.07 27.47 5.73
N GLU A 163 5.94 27.25 6.72
CA GLU A 163 7.20 28.00 6.90
C GLU A 163 8.13 27.84 5.68
N ALA A 164 8.20 26.65 5.09
CA ALA A 164 8.97 26.41 3.88
C ALA A 164 8.37 27.12 2.66
N ILE A 165 7.03 27.11 2.53
CA ILE A 165 6.30 27.86 1.50
C ILE A 165 6.55 29.35 1.65
N GLU A 166 6.42 29.91 2.86
CA GLU A 166 6.63 31.33 3.12
C GLU A 166 8.07 31.74 2.80
N LYS A 167 9.05 30.90 3.12
CA LYS A 167 10.46 31.16 2.83
C LYS A 167 10.78 31.18 1.33
N GLU A 168 10.24 30.23 0.55
CA GLU A 168 10.54 30.11 -0.89
C GLU A 168 9.61 30.96 -1.77
N SER A 169 8.35 31.16 -1.36
CA SER A 169 7.35 31.92 -2.10
C SER A 169 6.26 32.49 -1.17
N PRO A 170 6.47 33.69 -0.60
CA PRO A 170 5.42 34.42 0.14
C PRO A 170 4.16 34.66 -0.72
N ALA A 171 4.34 34.80 -2.03
CA ALA A 171 3.23 34.95 -2.98
C ALA A 171 2.33 33.70 -3.02
N LEU A 172 2.90 32.50 -2.88
CA LEU A 172 2.13 31.27 -2.81
C LEU A 172 1.26 31.23 -1.55
N LEU A 173 1.83 31.58 -0.39
CA LEU A 173 1.05 31.61 0.86
C LEU A 173 -0.14 32.57 0.73
N LYS A 174 0.07 33.75 0.16
CA LYS A 174 -0.99 34.72 -0.11
C LYS A 174 -2.07 34.14 -1.05
N ASN A 175 -1.67 33.50 -2.15
CA ASN A 175 -2.61 32.86 -3.08
C ASN A 175 -3.45 31.77 -2.40
N MET A 176 -2.85 30.98 -1.51
CA MET A 176 -3.57 29.98 -0.72
C MET A 176 -4.59 30.65 0.21
N GLU A 177 -4.21 31.72 0.91
CA GLU A 177 -5.11 32.44 1.81
C GLU A 177 -6.29 33.09 1.05
N GLU A 178 -6.04 33.67 -0.12
CA GLU A 178 -7.09 34.19 -1.03
C GLU A 178 -8.00 33.07 -1.56
N ALA A 179 -7.49 31.85 -1.71
CA ALA A 179 -8.25 30.65 -2.06
C ALA A 179 -8.96 29.98 -0.87
N GLY A 180 -8.95 30.61 0.31
CA GLY A 180 -9.73 30.18 1.47
C GLY A 180 -8.99 29.27 2.45
N TRP A 181 -7.68 29.10 2.31
CA TRP A 181 -6.86 28.42 3.32
C TRP A 181 -6.71 29.29 4.57
N ILE A 182 -7.08 28.77 5.74
CA ILE A 182 -7.07 29.52 7.00
C ILE A 182 -6.02 29.04 7.99
N ALA A 183 -5.43 29.96 8.76
CA ALA A 183 -4.51 29.63 9.83
C ALA A 183 -5.19 28.83 10.95
N CYS A 184 -4.49 27.83 11.48
CA CYS A 184 -5.00 26.94 12.52
C CYS A 184 -4.18 27.03 13.81
N ALA A 185 -4.85 26.79 14.93
CA ALA A 185 -4.23 26.57 16.23
C ALA A 185 -3.49 25.22 16.27
N ALA A 186 -2.95 24.86 17.44
CA ALA A 186 -2.37 23.55 17.67
C ALA A 186 -3.43 22.45 17.59
N GLY A 187 -2.99 21.22 17.32
CA GLY A 187 -3.91 20.08 17.19
C GLY A 187 -3.23 18.81 16.75
N TYR A 188 -4.02 17.94 16.11
CA TYR A 188 -3.61 16.62 15.63
C TYR A 188 -3.78 16.59 14.11
N TRP A 189 -2.79 16.07 13.40
CA TRP A 189 -2.74 16.04 11.94
C TRP A 189 -2.52 14.63 11.41
N GLN A 190 -3.34 14.19 10.46
CA GLN A 190 -3.15 12.96 9.71
C GLN A 190 -2.25 13.21 8.50
N ALA A 191 -0.97 12.92 8.62
CA ALA A 191 0.00 13.12 7.55
C ALA A 191 -0.17 12.17 6.35
N GLY A 192 -0.82 11.02 6.54
CA GLY A 192 -1.02 10.02 5.48
C GLY A 192 0.26 9.23 5.13
N LYS A 193 1.22 9.16 6.06
CA LYS A 193 2.47 8.38 5.88
C LYS A 193 2.14 6.91 5.66
N ALA A 194 2.68 6.32 4.59
CA ALA A 194 2.36 4.96 4.13
C ALA A 194 0.85 4.72 3.93
N ARG A 195 0.07 5.77 3.62
CA ARG A 195 -1.36 5.65 3.31
C ARG A 195 -1.68 6.10 1.88
N SER A 196 -2.82 5.64 1.36
CA SER A 196 -3.35 6.05 0.06
C SER A 196 -4.89 6.00 0.07
N PRO A 197 -5.57 6.96 -0.57
CA PRO A 197 -7.02 6.90 -0.75
C PRO A 197 -7.43 5.88 -1.83
N TYR A 198 -6.44 5.28 -2.52
CA TYR A 198 -6.67 4.30 -3.57
C TYR A 198 -6.39 2.86 -3.13
N LEU A 199 -6.04 2.63 -1.85
CA LEU A 199 -5.76 1.28 -1.36
C LEU A 199 -7.06 0.49 -1.13
N PRO A 200 -7.31 -0.61 -1.86
CA PRO A 200 -8.51 -1.41 -1.67
C PRO A 200 -8.37 -2.31 -0.44
N ILE A 201 -9.31 -2.19 0.51
CA ILE A 201 -9.32 -2.99 1.75
C ILE A 201 -10.65 -3.72 2.01
N THR A 202 -11.61 -3.64 1.07
CA THR A 202 -12.88 -4.39 1.12
C THR A 202 -12.97 -5.36 -0.06
N PRO A 203 -13.76 -6.45 0.02
CA PRO A 203 -13.91 -7.42 -1.06
C PRO A 203 -14.27 -6.81 -2.43
N GLU A 204 -15.19 -5.86 -2.46
CA GLU A 204 -15.64 -5.19 -3.68
C GLU A 204 -14.54 -4.32 -4.28
N ALA A 205 -13.85 -3.55 -3.45
CA ALA A 205 -12.74 -2.69 -3.88
C ALA A 205 -11.55 -3.52 -4.37
N ILE A 206 -11.23 -4.63 -3.69
CA ILE A 206 -10.16 -5.55 -4.08
C ILE A 206 -10.49 -6.20 -5.42
N THR A 207 -11.75 -6.64 -5.60
CA THR A 207 -12.22 -7.21 -6.86
C THR A 207 -12.10 -6.19 -7.98
N GLU A 208 -12.61 -4.97 -7.80
CA GLU A 208 -12.58 -3.97 -8.87
C GLU A 208 -11.14 -3.58 -9.25
N GLU A 209 -10.26 -3.39 -8.27
CA GLU A 209 -8.87 -3.07 -8.53
C GLU A 209 -8.11 -4.21 -9.23
N THR A 210 -8.43 -5.46 -8.88
CA THR A 210 -7.93 -6.66 -9.55
C THR A 210 -8.29 -6.66 -11.04
N ILE A 211 -9.56 -6.42 -11.35
CA ILE A 211 -10.07 -6.42 -12.73
C ILE A 211 -9.47 -5.26 -13.54
N ARG A 212 -9.38 -4.06 -12.95
CA ARG A 212 -8.73 -2.91 -13.60
C ARG A 212 -7.26 -3.18 -13.90
N SER A 213 -6.53 -3.80 -12.97
CA SER A 213 -5.13 -4.16 -13.15
C SER A 213 -4.94 -5.19 -14.26
N MET A 214 -5.83 -6.18 -14.37
CA MET A 214 -5.80 -7.13 -15.48
C MET A 214 -6.07 -6.47 -16.83
N ARG A 215 -7.08 -5.60 -16.91
CA ARG A 215 -7.37 -4.82 -18.13
C ARG A 215 -6.22 -3.90 -18.53
N ALA A 216 -5.46 -3.40 -17.56
CA ALA A 216 -4.24 -2.64 -17.78
C ALA A 216 -3.07 -3.48 -18.32
N GLY A 217 -3.13 -4.81 -18.20
CA GLY A 217 -2.13 -5.75 -18.75
C GLY A 217 -1.50 -6.71 -17.74
N ALA A 218 -1.97 -6.74 -16.49
CA ALA A 218 -1.50 -7.74 -15.53
C ALA A 218 -2.02 -9.14 -15.88
N ALA A 219 -1.14 -10.13 -15.77
CA ALA A 219 -1.48 -11.54 -15.99
C ALA A 219 -1.73 -12.31 -14.68
N VAL A 220 -1.04 -11.89 -13.61
CA VAL A 220 -1.13 -12.47 -12.26
C VAL A 220 -1.56 -11.37 -11.28
N VAL A 221 -2.37 -11.72 -10.28
CA VAL A 221 -2.74 -10.78 -9.21
C VAL A 221 -2.44 -11.39 -7.84
N HIS A 222 -1.57 -10.71 -7.08
CA HIS A 222 -1.15 -11.07 -5.73
C HIS A 222 -2.08 -10.43 -4.70
N LEU A 223 -2.82 -11.26 -3.95
CA LEU A 223 -3.90 -10.82 -3.09
C LEU A 223 -3.58 -10.99 -1.61
N HIS A 224 -3.94 -9.96 -0.85
CA HIS A 224 -4.02 -9.94 0.60
C HIS A 224 -5.43 -9.53 1.02
N THR A 225 -5.79 -9.82 2.27
CA THR A 225 -6.99 -9.28 2.93
C THR A 225 -6.59 -8.55 4.22
N ARG A 226 -7.49 -7.69 4.74
CA ARG A 226 -7.23 -6.83 5.89
C ARG A 226 -8.26 -7.09 6.98
N ASP A 227 -7.80 -7.28 8.20
CA ASP A 227 -8.67 -7.30 9.37
C ASP A 227 -9.06 -5.86 9.75
N LEU A 228 -10.38 -5.61 9.76
CA LEU A 228 -10.98 -4.32 10.11
C LEU A 228 -11.74 -4.38 11.45
N SER A 229 -11.61 -5.47 12.22
CA SER A 229 -12.35 -5.69 13.47
C SER A 229 -12.01 -4.69 14.58
N ASP A 230 -10.82 -4.09 14.55
CA ASP A 230 -10.39 -3.08 15.52
C ASP A 230 -10.74 -1.64 15.10
N ARG A 231 -11.47 -1.46 13.99
CA ARG A 231 -11.88 -0.16 13.49
C ARG A 231 -12.79 0.52 14.51
N ARG A 232 -12.37 1.70 15.00
CA ARG A 232 -13.16 2.55 15.91
C ARG A 232 -13.53 3.86 15.24
N ARG A 233 -14.72 4.36 15.57
CA ARG A 233 -15.23 5.68 15.18
C ARG A 233 -15.21 6.59 16.39
N ILE A 234 -14.56 7.74 16.26
CA ILE A 234 -14.47 8.76 17.30
C ILE A 234 -15.28 9.96 16.83
N GLU A 235 -16.39 10.25 17.51
CA GLU A 235 -17.22 11.43 17.26
C GLU A 235 -16.53 12.65 17.89
N ILE A 236 -16.08 13.61 17.06
CA ILE A 236 -15.46 14.86 17.52
C ILE A 236 -16.48 15.99 17.40
N PRO A 237 -16.89 16.62 18.52
CA PRO A 237 -17.81 17.76 18.47
C PRO A 237 -17.31 18.84 17.52
N GLY A 238 -18.18 19.28 16.61
CA GLY A 238 -17.88 20.32 15.63
C GLY A 238 -17.10 19.87 14.39
N LEU A 239 -16.62 18.61 14.34
CA LEU A 239 -15.85 18.08 13.20
C LEU A 239 -16.46 16.79 12.62
N GLY A 240 -17.20 16.03 13.42
CA GLY A 240 -17.82 14.77 13.04
C GLY A 240 -16.93 13.55 13.33
N VAL A 241 -17.13 12.47 12.58
CA VAL A 241 -16.47 11.19 12.85
C VAL A 241 -15.06 11.14 12.26
N VAL A 242 -14.11 10.69 13.07
CA VAL A 242 -12.78 10.24 12.65
C VAL A 242 -12.67 8.73 12.87
N THR A 243 -12.20 7.99 11.87
CA THR A 243 -11.94 6.56 12.01
C THR A 243 -10.49 6.30 12.37
N VAL A 244 -10.25 5.38 13.31
CA VAL A 244 -8.92 4.83 13.60
C VAL A 244 -8.94 3.29 13.49
N GLY A 245 -7.82 2.67 13.13
CA GLY A 245 -7.71 1.21 13.11
C GLY A 245 -6.40 0.68 12.54
N SER A 246 -6.03 -0.56 12.87
CA SER A 246 -4.76 -1.12 12.40
C SER A 246 -4.79 -1.45 10.91
N GLN A 247 -5.94 -1.84 10.36
CA GLN A 247 -6.06 -2.40 9.00
C GLN A 247 -5.03 -3.52 8.78
N ARG A 248 -4.91 -4.40 9.79
CA ARG A 248 -3.83 -5.39 9.88
C ARG A 248 -3.92 -6.38 8.71
N ASN A 249 -2.78 -6.74 8.12
CA ASN A 249 -2.70 -7.88 7.23
C ASN A 249 -3.19 -9.15 7.95
N GLN A 250 -4.24 -9.76 7.42
CA GLN A 250 -4.82 -10.97 7.99
C GLN A 250 -5.50 -11.73 6.86
N ILE A 251 -5.39 -13.05 6.86
CA ILE A 251 -6.23 -13.90 6.02
C ILE A 251 -7.65 -13.88 6.60
N VAL A 252 -8.55 -13.15 5.94
CA VAL A 252 -9.98 -13.12 6.22
C VAL A 252 -10.68 -14.06 5.24
N LEU A 253 -11.29 -15.14 5.75
CA LEU A 253 -11.88 -16.18 4.91
C LEU A 253 -13.12 -15.71 4.16
N ASP A 254 -14.00 -14.97 4.84
CA ASP A 254 -15.22 -14.43 4.24
C ASP A 254 -14.90 -13.48 3.07
N ASP A 255 -13.85 -12.66 3.21
CA ASP A 255 -13.37 -11.80 2.14
C ASP A 255 -12.90 -12.63 0.94
N TYR A 256 -12.12 -13.69 1.15
CA TYR A 256 -11.68 -14.55 0.05
C TYR A 256 -12.85 -15.32 -0.60
N ASP A 257 -13.84 -15.75 0.19
CA ASP A 257 -15.07 -16.39 -0.27
C ASP A 257 -15.93 -15.45 -1.14
N ALA A 258 -15.77 -14.14 -0.97
CA ALA A 258 -16.36 -13.14 -1.86
C ALA A 258 -15.46 -12.83 -3.07
N ILE A 259 -14.18 -12.50 -2.83
CA ILE A 259 -13.22 -12.01 -3.84
C ILE A 259 -12.98 -13.06 -4.94
N VAL A 260 -12.64 -14.30 -4.56
CA VAL A 260 -12.21 -15.33 -5.53
C VAL A 260 -13.34 -15.62 -6.54
N PRO A 261 -14.59 -15.89 -6.11
CA PRO A 261 -15.68 -16.08 -7.05
C PRO A 261 -15.99 -14.85 -7.91
N MET A 262 -16.01 -13.65 -7.33
CA MET A 262 -16.30 -12.42 -8.09
C MET A 262 -15.27 -12.17 -9.19
N VAL A 263 -13.98 -12.33 -8.89
CA VAL A 263 -12.92 -12.15 -9.89
C VAL A 263 -13.02 -13.22 -10.97
N LYS A 264 -13.11 -14.50 -10.60
CA LYS A 264 -13.12 -15.61 -11.57
C LYS A 264 -14.35 -15.62 -12.47
N LYS A 265 -15.52 -15.18 -11.99
CA LYS A 265 -16.73 -15.04 -12.82
C LYS A 265 -16.59 -13.93 -13.87
N ARG A 266 -15.82 -12.86 -13.56
CA ARG A 266 -15.60 -11.70 -14.45
C ARG A 266 -14.39 -11.89 -15.37
N GLU A 267 -13.33 -12.51 -14.88
CA GLU A 267 -12.07 -12.74 -15.59
C GLU A 267 -11.60 -14.19 -15.35
N PRO A 268 -12.18 -15.20 -16.05
CA PRO A 268 -11.86 -16.62 -15.82
C PRO A 268 -10.39 -16.98 -16.02
N ALA A 269 -9.68 -16.23 -16.88
CA ALA A 269 -8.26 -16.43 -17.16
C ALA A 269 -7.34 -15.89 -16.05
N ALA A 270 -7.84 -15.10 -15.10
CA ALA A 270 -7.05 -14.52 -14.02
C ALA A 270 -6.22 -15.58 -13.31
N ILE A 271 -4.93 -15.33 -13.11
CA ILE A 271 -4.09 -16.16 -12.26
C ILE A 271 -4.08 -15.52 -10.88
N LEU A 272 -4.75 -16.15 -9.92
CA LEU A 272 -4.82 -15.64 -8.56
C LEU A 272 -3.67 -16.21 -7.74
N ASN A 273 -2.88 -15.31 -7.18
CA ASN A 273 -1.80 -15.60 -6.24
C ASN A 273 -2.23 -15.14 -4.85
N LEU A 274 -2.62 -16.06 -3.97
CA LEU A 274 -3.10 -15.68 -2.64
C LEU A 274 -1.97 -15.69 -1.62
N SER A 275 -1.84 -14.62 -0.84
CA SER A 275 -0.77 -14.50 0.13
C SER A 275 -1.00 -15.39 1.35
N THR A 276 0.02 -16.17 1.72
CA THR A 276 0.05 -16.94 2.98
C THR A 276 0.76 -16.22 4.11
N SER A 277 1.12 -14.94 3.90
CA SER A 277 1.87 -14.12 4.86
C SER A 277 1.08 -13.82 6.12
N VAL A 278 1.76 -13.89 7.27
CA VAL A 278 1.25 -13.41 8.57
C VAL A 278 2.07 -12.23 9.10
N ARG A 279 2.71 -11.46 8.20
CA ARG A 279 3.34 -10.19 8.60
C ARG A 279 2.29 -9.34 9.31
N GLY A 280 2.58 -8.91 10.54
CA GLY A 280 1.63 -8.20 11.41
C GLY A 280 1.03 -9.07 12.53
N ASP A 281 1.09 -10.39 12.41
CA ASP A 281 0.72 -11.37 13.45
C ASP A 281 1.70 -12.56 13.47
N ARG A 282 2.87 -12.35 14.08
CA ARG A 282 3.90 -13.39 14.20
C ARG A 282 3.45 -14.61 15.00
N HIS A 283 2.45 -14.46 15.87
CA HIS A 283 1.91 -15.60 16.63
C HIS A 283 1.13 -16.56 15.72
N GLY A 284 0.61 -16.05 14.60
CA GLY A 284 0.01 -16.83 13.52
C GLY A 284 0.98 -17.64 12.65
N ALA A 285 2.30 -17.60 12.87
CA ALA A 285 3.31 -18.21 11.99
C ALA A 285 3.07 -19.70 11.69
N ARG A 286 2.63 -20.48 12.70
CA ARG A 286 2.30 -21.91 12.54
C ARG A 286 0.80 -22.19 12.36
N SER A 287 -0.04 -21.16 12.24
CA SER A 287 -1.50 -21.30 12.16
C SER A 287 -1.94 -22.00 10.87
N LYS A 288 -2.94 -22.88 10.98
CA LYS A 288 -3.60 -23.48 9.80
C LYS A 288 -4.34 -22.44 8.94
N LEU A 289 -4.64 -21.26 9.50
CA LEU A 289 -5.26 -20.15 8.76
C LEU A 289 -4.47 -19.76 7.51
N ARG A 290 -3.13 -19.87 7.57
CA ARG A 290 -2.19 -19.60 6.46
C ARG A 290 -2.46 -20.39 5.17
N ARG A 291 -3.25 -21.47 5.26
CA ARG A 291 -3.70 -22.29 4.12
C ARG A 291 -5.20 -22.53 4.06
N ALA A 292 -5.98 -21.97 4.98
CA ALA A 292 -7.42 -22.20 5.03
C ALA A 292 -8.16 -21.60 3.81
N HIS A 293 -7.66 -20.48 3.29
CA HIS A 293 -8.15 -19.83 2.07
C HIS A 293 -7.66 -20.50 0.77
N LEU A 294 -6.74 -21.46 0.87
CA LEU A 294 -6.24 -22.24 -0.26
C LEU A 294 -7.10 -23.50 -0.43
N LYS A 295 -8.36 -23.29 -0.79
CA LYS A 295 -9.38 -24.33 -0.92
C LYS A 295 -9.98 -24.33 -2.32
N PHE A 296 -10.76 -25.36 -2.60
CA PHE A 296 -11.61 -25.37 -3.79
C PHE A 296 -12.80 -24.43 -3.55
N TYR A 297 -13.03 -23.49 -4.45
CA TYR A 297 -14.17 -22.56 -4.40
C TYR A 297 -15.27 -23.10 -5.30
N ASP A 298 -16.30 -23.71 -4.71
CA ASP A 298 -17.38 -24.42 -5.43
C ASP A 298 -18.07 -23.54 -6.48
N ASP A 299 -18.28 -22.27 -6.16
CA ASP A 299 -18.87 -21.24 -7.00
C ASP A 299 -18.20 -21.09 -8.38
N VAL A 300 -16.92 -21.42 -8.48
CA VAL A 300 -16.12 -21.26 -9.70
C VAL A 300 -15.40 -22.55 -10.11
N GLY A 301 -15.58 -23.63 -9.35
CA GLY A 301 -15.07 -24.95 -9.69
C GLY A 301 -13.55 -25.05 -9.74
N SER A 302 -12.83 -24.21 -8.99
CA SER A 302 -11.36 -24.17 -9.00
C SER A 302 -10.77 -23.75 -7.66
N ALA A 303 -9.53 -24.19 -7.41
CA ALA A 303 -8.67 -23.62 -6.37
C ALA A 303 -7.83 -22.45 -6.95
N PRO A 304 -7.32 -21.53 -6.12
CA PRO A 304 -6.38 -20.52 -6.56
C PRO A 304 -5.13 -21.17 -7.17
N GLU A 305 -4.65 -20.62 -8.28
CA GLU A 305 -3.54 -21.22 -9.03
C GLU A 305 -2.21 -21.12 -8.31
N VAL A 306 -1.97 -20.00 -7.63
CA VAL A 306 -0.70 -19.67 -7.00
C VAL A 306 -0.94 -19.25 -5.56
N ALA A 307 0.05 -19.48 -4.70
CA ALA A 307 0.10 -18.90 -3.37
C ALA A 307 1.54 -18.63 -2.94
N SER A 308 1.74 -17.60 -2.13
CA SER A 308 3.09 -17.27 -1.65
C SER A 308 3.63 -18.28 -0.65
N LEU A 309 4.94 -18.52 -0.68
CA LEU A 309 5.66 -19.34 0.30
C LEU A 309 7.08 -18.82 0.46
N SER A 310 7.58 -18.74 1.70
CA SER A 310 9.00 -18.50 1.97
C SER A 310 9.58 -19.70 2.73
N PRO A 311 10.51 -20.49 2.14
CA PRO A 311 11.13 -21.65 2.79
C PRO A 311 12.18 -21.29 3.85
N ALA A 312 12.05 -20.16 4.53
CA ALA A 312 12.82 -19.76 5.72
C ALA A 312 12.07 -18.64 6.47
N ALA A 313 12.60 -18.22 7.62
CA ALA A 313 12.09 -17.06 8.34
C ALA A 313 12.24 -15.76 7.51
N VAL A 314 11.27 -14.86 7.66
CA VAL A 314 11.28 -13.51 7.08
C VAL A 314 11.39 -12.52 8.24
N VAL A 315 12.48 -11.77 8.32
CA VAL A 315 12.79 -10.87 9.43
C VAL A 315 13.17 -9.51 8.87
N PHE A 316 12.24 -8.56 8.90
CA PHE A 316 12.46 -7.22 8.34
C PHE A 316 13.33 -6.38 9.29
N GLN A 317 14.36 -5.68 8.75
CA GLN A 317 15.14 -4.75 9.58
C GLN A 317 14.29 -3.58 10.11
N GLY A 318 13.27 -3.16 9.34
CA GLY A 318 12.27 -2.17 9.76
C GLY A 318 11.28 -2.65 10.82
N GLY A 319 11.45 -3.86 11.35
CA GLY A 319 10.61 -4.45 12.38
C GLY A 319 9.49 -5.35 11.84
N GLY A 320 9.09 -6.32 12.66
CA GLY A 320 8.14 -7.36 12.29
C GLY A 320 8.79 -8.50 11.51
N GLY A 321 7.95 -9.33 10.88
CA GLY A 321 8.37 -10.58 10.24
C GLY A 321 7.50 -11.74 10.67
N TYR A 322 7.84 -12.92 10.19
CA TYR A 322 7.19 -14.18 10.54
C TYR A 322 8.11 -15.35 10.26
N ASP A 323 7.96 -16.41 11.06
CA ASP A 323 8.70 -17.66 10.88
C ASP A 323 7.97 -18.60 9.90
N ASN A 324 8.74 -19.45 9.24
CA ASN A 324 8.23 -20.57 8.45
C ASN A 324 8.96 -21.83 8.92
N ALA A 325 8.52 -22.34 10.08
CA ALA A 325 9.13 -23.50 10.71
C ALA A 325 9.03 -24.76 9.82
N PRO A 326 9.97 -25.72 9.93
CA PRO A 326 9.99 -26.91 9.07
C PRO A 326 8.69 -27.73 9.11
N ASP A 327 8.10 -27.92 10.29
CA ASP A 327 6.82 -28.64 10.47
C ASP A 327 5.66 -27.93 9.78
N PHE A 328 5.65 -26.59 9.82
CA PHE A 328 4.68 -25.80 9.07
C PHE A 328 4.89 -25.93 7.56
N LEU A 329 6.14 -25.82 7.09
CA LEU A 329 6.48 -25.92 5.66
C LEU A 329 6.10 -27.30 5.11
N ASP A 330 6.36 -28.37 5.83
CA ASP A 330 5.96 -29.72 5.45
C ASP A 330 4.45 -29.83 5.25
N ALA A 331 3.67 -29.38 6.25
CA ALA A 331 2.22 -29.37 6.15
C ALA A 331 1.70 -28.44 5.04
N GLN A 332 2.45 -27.38 4.72
CA GLN A 332 2.08 -26.43 3.68
C GLN A 332 2.32 -26.98 2.28
N PHE A 333 3.45 -27.67 2.06
CA PHE A 333 3.73 -28.38 0.82
C PHE A 333 2.75 -29.53 0.59
N ASP A 334 2.43 -30.32 1.62
CA ASP A 334 1.43 -31.39 1.50
C ASP A 334 0.05 -30.83 1.11
N HIS A 335 -0.30 -29.66 1.65
CA HIS A 335 -1.52 -28.96 1.28
C HIS A 335 -1.50 -28.46 -0.18
N PHE A 336 -0.38 -27.90 -0.64
CA PHE A 336 -0.21 -27.50 -2.05
C PHE A 336 -0.35 -28.68 -3.01
N GLU A 337 0.34 -29.80 -2.73
CA GLU A 337 0.26 -31.03 -3.52
C GLU A 337 -1.17 -31.57 -3.58
N ARG A 338 -1.90 -31.54 -2.45
CA ARG A 338 -3.28 -32.04 -2.36
C ARG A 338 -4.31 -31.15 -3.08
N VAL A 339 -4.19 -29.83 -2.98
CA VAL A 339 -5.16 -28.89 -3.58
C VAL A 339 -4.82 -28.54 -5.03
N GLY A 340 -3.56 -28.68 -5.42
CA GLY A 340 -3.06 -28.33 -6.75
C GLY A 340 -2.71 -26.84 -6.92
N THR A 341 -2.66 -26.07 -5.84
CA THR A 341 -2.13 -24.69 -5.83
C THR A 341 -0.61 -24.74 -5.88
N ARG A 342 0.00 -23.93 -6.74
CA ARG A 342 1.46 -23.90 -6.95
C ARG A 342 2.11 -22.85 -6.05
N PRO A 343 3.19 -23.16 -5.31
CA PRO A 343 3.90 -22.15 -4.54
C PRO A 343 4.66 -21.20 -5.47
N GLU A 344 4.53 -19.90 -5.21
CA GLU A 344 5.51 -18.90 -5.63
C GLU A 344 6.44 -18.63 -4.45
N VAL A 345 7.74 -18.87 -4.67
CA VAL A 345 8.76 -18.70 -3.64
C VAL A 345 9.07 -17.21 -3.51
N GLU A 346 8.61 -16.58 -2.43
CA GLU A 346 8.92 -15.21 -2.06
C GLU A 346 10.32 -15.15 -1.47
N VAL A 347 11.30 -14.77 -2.31
CA VAL A 347 12.73 -14.71 -1.95
C VAL A 347 13.02 -13.37 -1.28
N PHE A 348 12.81 -13.31 0.04
CA PHE A 348 13.17 -12.14 0.85
C PHE A 348 14.67 -12.04 1.14
N ASN A 349 15.34 -13.17 1.37
CA ASN A 349 16.70 -13.22 1.89
C ASN A 349 17.50 -14.40 1.32
N HIS A 350 18.81 -14.42 1.56
CA HIS A 350 19.67 -15.52 1.08
C HIS A 350 19.35 -16.86 1.76
N ALA A 351 18.85 -16.88 3.00
CA ALA A 351 18.40 -18.13 3.64
C ALA A 351 17.28 -18.83 2.85
N ILE A 352 16.38 -18.07 2.24
CA ILE A 352 15.33 -18.61 1.36
C ILE A 352 15.95 -19.21 0.09
N VAL A 353 16.95 -18.57 -0.51
CA VAL A 353 17.68 -19.12 -1.66
C VAL A 353 18.37 -20.43 -1.29
N ASP A 354 19.04 -20.45 -0.13
CA ASP A 354 19.73 -21.63 0.39
C ASP A 354 18.76 -22.80 0.56
N ASN A 355 17.67 -22.58 1.28
CA ASN A 355 16.69 -23.62 1.58
C ASN A 355 15.88 -24.07 0.35
N ALA A 356 15.54 -23.14 -0.56
CA ALA A 356 14.87 -23.50 -1.81
C ALA A 356 15.75 -24.36 -2.70
N THR A 357 17.05 -24.05 -2.80
CA THR A 357 17.99 -24.78 -3.68
C THR A 357 18.58 -26.05 -3.07
N SER A 358 18.31 -26.30 -1.79
CA SER A 358 18.75 -27.50 -1.06
C SER A 358 17.55 -28.26 -0.47
N LEU A 359 17.24 -28.00 0.81
CA LEU A 359 16.29 -28.76 1.63
C LEU A 359 14.91 -28.93 0.98
N TYR A 360 14.38 -27.87 0.36
CA TYR A 360 13.03 -27.89 -0.22
C TYR A 360 13.01 -28.05 -1.74
N ARG A 361 14.17 -28.29 -2.37
CA ARG A 361 14.26 -28.39 -3.82
C ARG A 361 13.32 -29.43 -4.40
N ASP A 362 13.33 -30.64 -3.83
CA ASP A 362 12.51 -31.74 -4.33
C ASP A 362 11.01 -31.53 -4.05
N ARG A 363 10.65 -30.85 -2.94
CA ARG A 363 9.26 -30.46 -2.67
C ARG A 363 8.78 -29.46 -3.72
N LEU A 364 9.56 -28.41 -4.00
CA LEU A 364 9.23 -27.43 -5.02
C LEU A 364 9.04 -28.07 -6.41
N LEU A 365 9.92 -29.01 -6.79
CA LEU A 365 9.80 -29.74 -8.06
C LEU A 365 8.52 -30.61 -8.13
N ARG A 366 8.06 -31.17 -7.00
CA ARG A 366 6.81 -31.96 -6.92
C ARG A 366 5.55 -31.12 -7.03
N THR A 367 5.58 -29.85 -6.62
CA THR A 367 4.42 -28.93 -6.75
C THR A 367 4.15 -28.45 -8.18
N GLY A 368 4.95 -28.89 -9.16
CA GLY A 368 4.75 -28.63 -10.58
C GLY A 368 5.79 -27.67 -11.17
N LYS A 369 5.94 -27.74 -12.49
CA LYS A 369 6.90 -26.92 -13.26
C LYS A 369 6.15 -25.92 -14.16
N PRO A 370 6.71 -24.73 -14.42
CA PRO A 370 8.00 -24.21 -13.94
C PRO A 370 7.96 -23.69 -12.50
N VAL A 371 8.97 -23.93 -11.67
CA VAL A 371 9.02 -23.39 -10.29
C VAL A 371 9.00 -21.86 -10.33
N LEU A 372 8.13 -21.24 -9.52
CA LEU A 372 7.87 -19.80 -9.54
C LEU A 372 8.65 -19.12 -8.42
N PHE A 373 9.35 -18.03 -8.74
CA PHE A 373 10.13 -17.23 -7.78
C PHE A 373 9.77 -15.75 -7.90
N MET A 374 9.65 -15.10 -6.75
CA MET A 374 9.45 -13.67 -6.61
C MET A 374 10.64 -13.10 -5.85
N LEU A 375 11.53 -12.37 -6.53
CA LEU A 375 12.64 -11.67 -5.89
C LEU A 375 12.10 -10.44 -5.17
N VAL A 376 12.12 -10.47 -3.84
CA VAL A 376 11.73 -9.34 -2.99
C VAL A 376 12.94 -8.45 -2.75
N ALA A 377 13.42 -7.82 -3.82
CA ALA A 377 14.65 -7.03 -3.81
C ALA A 377 14.44 -5.63 -3.22
N GLY A 378 15.51 -5.04 -2.66
CA GLY A 378 15.47 -3.69 -2.08
C GLY A 378 14.75 -3.60 -0.72
N VAL A 379 14.43 -4.72 -0.09
CA VAL A 379 13.85 -4.80 1.26
C VAL A 379 14.89 -5.35 2.23
N ASP A 380 15.28 -4.55 3.22
CA ASP A 380 16.29 -4.93 4.20
C ASP A 380 15.80 -6.09 5.11
N GLN A 381 16.56 -7.19 5.14
CA GLN A 381 16.30 -8.39 5.93
C GLN A 381 17.42 -8.66 6.94
N TYR A 382 17.07 -9.38 8.00
CA TYR A 382 18.00 -10.01 8.92
C TYR A 382 17.95 -11.54 8.77
N ARG A 383 19.09 -12.18 8.99
CA ARG A 383 19.18 -13.54 9.52
C ARG A 383 19.42 -13.45 11.01
N ARG A 384 18.77 -14.32 11.79
CA ARG A 384 18.96 -14.39 13.24
C ARG A 384 19.61 -15.72 13.58
N ASP A 385 20.71 -15.67 14.31
CA ASP A 385 21.31 -16.87 14.90
C ASP A 385 20.35 -17.46 15.95
N PRO A 386 19.98 -18.75 15.85
CA PRO A 386 19.00 -19.35 16.75
C PRO A 386 19.53 -19.60 18.18
N ILE A 387 20.86 -19.55 18.39
CA ILE A 387 21.51 -19.81 19.68
C ILE A 387 21.82 -18.49 20.39
N THR A 388 22.52 -17.58 19.72
CA THR A 388 22.97 -16.31 20.31
C THR A 388 21.89 -15.23 20.22
N GLY A 389 20.97 -15.34 19.25
CA GLY A 389 19.98 -14.32 18.95
C GLY A 389 20.53 -13.11 18.18
N GLU A 390 21.83 -13.09 17.86
CA GLU A 390 22.47 -12.06 17.05
C GLU A 390 21.88 -12.02 15.65
N VAL A 391 21.95 -10.84 15.02
CA VAL A 391 21.41 -10.62 13.67
C VAL A 391 22.49 -10.14 12.71
N GLU A 392 22.42 -10.62 11.47
CA GLU A 392 23.27 -10.20 10.37
C GLU A 392 22.44 -9.85 9.13
N ASP A 393 22.98 -9.05 8.22
CA ASP A 393 22.31 -8.68 6.97
C ASP A 393 22.19 -9.90 6.05
N ASP A 394 20.96 -10.28 5.70
CA ASP A 394 20.65 -11.41 4.81
C ASP A 394 19.88 -10.95 3.57
N SER A 395 19.88 -9.63 3.31
CA SER A 395 19.16 -8.98 2.22
C SER A 395 19.70 -9.41 0.85
N LEU A 396 18.83 -9.55 -0.16
CA LEU A 396 19.26 -9.83 -1.54
C LEU A 396 20.09 -8.70 -2.16
N ILE A 397 19.86 -7.46 -1.73
CA ILE A 397 20.70 -6.31 -1.99
C ILE A 397 21.18 -5.86 -0.62
N ALA A 398 22.48 -5.99 -0.35
CA ALA A 398 23.04 -5.61 0.93
C ALA A 398 22.64 -4.16 1.30
N ARG A 399 22.36 -3.92 2.59
CA ARG A 399 21.83 -2.63 3.05
C ARG A 399 22.70 -1.45 2.62
N VAL A 400 24.01 -1.59 2.73
CA VAL A 400 24.98 -0.54 2.33
C VAL A 400 24.87 -0.20 0.84
N VAL A 401 24.63 -1.19 -0.02
CA VAL A 401 24.43 -0.99 -1.46
C VAL A 401 23.05 -0.37 -1.73
N ARG A 402 22.01 -0.77 -0.98
CA ARG A 402 20.68 -0.16 -1.08
C ARG A 402 20.72 1.32 -0.68
N GLU A 403 21.48 1.68 0.34
CA GLU A 403 21.69 3.08 0.76
C GLU A 403 22.42 3.88 -0.34
N GLU A 404 23.44 3.31 -0.98
CA GLU A 404 24.10 3.92 -2.15
C GLU A 404 23.13 4.12 -3.31
N ILE A 405 22.35 3.09 -3.68
CA ILE A 405 21.30 3.18 -4.70
C ILE A 405 20.30 4.30 -4.37
N SER A 406 19.89 4.41 -3.10
CA SER A 406 18.96 5.45 -2.66
C SER A 406 19.55 6.86 -2.84
N SER A 407 20.84 7.03 -2.57
CA SER A 407 21.55 8.29 -2.81
C SER A 407 21.64 8.63 -4.30
N LEU A 408 21.93 7.64 -5.14
CA LEU A 408 22.00 7.82 -6.60
C LEU A 408 20.63 8.20 -7.20
N LEU A 409 19.56 7.56 -6.74
CA LEU A 409 18.20 7.90 -7.16
C LEU A 409 17.77 9.32 -6.77
N ALA A 410 18.35 9.89 -5.71
CA ALA A 410 18.07 11.25 -5.27
C ALA A 410 18.76 12.33 -6.13
N ASP A 411 19.82 11.97 -6.85
CA ASP A 411 20.53 12.86 -7.77
C ASP A 411 19.78 13.06 -9.11
N GLU A 412 18.90 12.12 -9.47
CA GLU A 412 18.02 12.21 -10.64
C GLU A 412 18.74 12.36 -12.00
N SER A 413 20.06 12.13 -12.07
CA SER A 413 20.82 12.13 -13.32
C SER A 413 20.83 10.75 -14.01
N ALA A 414 20.98 10.75 -15.34
CA ALA A 414 21.01 9.52 -16.12
C ALA A 414 22.21 8.61 -15.77
N ASP A 415 23.35 9.18 -15.39
CA ASP A 415 24.52 8.41 -14.98
C ASP A 415 24.34 7.81 -13.58
N SER A 416 23.75 8.56 -12.64
CA SER A 416 23.38 8.03 -11.32
C SER A 416 22.34 6.91 -11.43
N HIS A 417 21.35 7.04 -12.32
CA HIS A 417 20.40 5.97 -12.63
C HIS A 417 21.10 4.73 -13.18
N ARG A 418 21.97 4.88 -14.20
CA ARG A 418 22.73 3.76 -14.78
C ARG A 418 23.57 3.04 -13.72
N ARG A 419 24.25 3.80 -12.86
CA ARG A 419 25.04 3.24 -11.76
C ARG A 419 24.17 2.47 -10.75
N ALA A 420 23.00 3.02 -10.39
CA ALA A 420 22.07 2.34 -9.50
C ALA A 420 21.56 1.01 -10.08
N VAL A 421 21.27 0.97 -11.39
CA VAL A 421 20.92 -0.26 -12.11
C VAL A 421 22.06 -1.28 -12.05
N GLU A 422 23.30 -0.87 -12.34
CA GLU A 422 24.48 -1.76 -12.29
C GLU A 422 24.69 -2.37 -10.91
N LEU A 423 24.56 -1.58 -9.85
CA LEU A 423 24.66 -2.04 -8.47
C LEU A 423 23.60 -3.09 -8.13
N ALA A 424 22.33 -2.81 -8.46
CA ALA A 424 21.22 -3.72 -8.21
C ALA A 424 21.40 -5.04 -8.98
N ILE A 425 21.77 -4.97 -10.27
CA ILE A 425 22.07 -6.15 -11.09
C ILE A 425 23.24 -6.94 -10.52
N GLY A 426 24.31 -6.28 -10.07
CA GLY A 426 25.49 -6.91 -9.50
C GLY A 426 25.17 -7.75 -8.26
N GLN A 427 24.29 -7.25 -7.39
CA GLN A 427 23.85 -7.97 -6.19
C GLN A 427 22.91 -9.14 -6.50
N LEU A 428 22.00 -8.96 -7.47
CA LEU A 428 20.95 -9.94 -7.75
C LEU A 428 21.36 -11.05 -8.73
N ARG A 429 22.37 -10.82 -9.58
CA ARG A 429 22.82 -11.79 -10.59
C ARG A 429 23.21 -13.16 -10.01
N PRO A 430 24.01 -13.26 -8.93
CA PRO A 430 24.35 -14.55 -8.32
C PRO A 430 23.11 -15.32 -7.82
N VAL A 431 22.10 -14.61 -7.31
CA VAL A 431 20.84 -15.21 -6.86
C VAL A 431 20.08 -15.80 -8.05
N VAL A 432 19.92 -15.03 -9.12
CA VAL A 432 19.23 -15.47 -10.36
C VAL A 432 19.94 -16.68 -10.97
N GLU A 433 21.26 -16.65 -11.08
CA GLU A 433 22.06 -17.74 -11.66
C GLU A 433 21.93 -19.02 -10.83
N ARG A 434 22.00 -18.92 -9.50
CA ARG A 434 21.85 -20.07 -8.61
C ARG A 434 20.44 -20.69 -8.69
N LEU A 435 19.39 -19.87 -8.73
CA LEU A 435 18.01 -20.34 -8.88
C LEU A 435 17.82 -21.07 -10.21
N ARG A 436 18.30 -20.49 -11.32
CA ARG A 436 18.23 -21.12 -12.66
C ARG A 436 19.04 -22.41 -12.76
N ALA A 437 20.22 -22.46 -12.16
CA ALA A 437 21.05 -23.68 -12.12
C ALA A 437 20.35 -24.80 -11.34
N SER A 438 19.70 -24.47 -10.22
CA SER A 438 19.00 -25.44 -9.37
C SER A 438 17.66 -25.88 -9.96
N PHE A 439 17.00 -24.97 -10.69
CA PHE A 439 15.68 -25.12 -11.31
C PHE A 439 15.71 -24.69 -12.79
N PRO A 440 16.15 -25.58 -13.71
CA PRO A 440 16.24 -25.25 -15.14
C PRO A 440 14.91 -24.87 -15.78
N VAL A 441 13.80 -25.34 -15.21
CA VAL A 441 12.43 -24.99 -15.62
C VAL A 441 11.81 -24.16 -14.50
N SER A 442 12.16 -22.87 -14.49
CA SER A 442 11.68 -21.88 -13.51
C SER A 442 11.24 -20.58 -14.17
N LYS A 443 10.49 -19.77 -13.41
CA LYS A 443 10.12 -18.40 -13.76
C LYS A 443 10.49 -17.49 -12.59
N ILE A 444 11.27 -16.45 -12.88
CA ILE A 444 11.76 -15.52 -11.87
C ILE A 444 11.20 -14.13 -12.18
N SER A 445 10.48 -13.58 -11.21
CA SER A 445 9.97 -12.21 -11.22
C SER A 445 10.71 -11.34 -10.20
N ILE A 446 10.60 -10.03 -10.34
CA ILE A 446 11.16 -9.06 -9.37
C ILE A 446 10.14 -7.98 -9.00
N LEU A 447 10.20 -7.55 -7.74
CA LEU A 447 9.59 -6.33 -7.24
C LEU A 447 10.70 -5.44 -6.66
N LEU A 448 10.45 -4.13 -6.63
CA LEU A 448 11.28 -3.16 -5.93
C LEU A 448 10.38 -2.19 -5.15
N PRO A 449 10.71 -1.84 -3.90
CA PRO A 449 9.87 -0.99 -3.08
C PRO A 449 10.10 0.51 -3.35
N GLY A 450 9.02 1.28 -3.28
CA GLY A 450 9.06 2.75 -3.24
C GLY A 450 9.89 3.37 -4.38
N PRO A 451 10.83 4.28 -4.10
CA PRO A 451 11.63 4.94 -5.13
C PRO A 451 12.45 3.98 -6.01
N MET A 452 12.80 2.79 -5.53
CA MET A 452 13.54 1.81 -6.33
C MET A 452 12.73 1.24 -7.49
N GLN A 453 11.40 1.47 -7.54
CA GLN A 453 10.59 1.14 -8.72
C GLN A 453 11.09 1.81 -10.01
N ASN A 454 11.80 2.94 -9.90
CA ASN A 454 12.45 3.58 -11.04
C ASN A 454 13.47 2.68 -11.75
N LEU A 455 14.06 1.71 -11.04
CA LEU A 455 15.05 0.78 -11.58
C LEU A 455 14.42 -0.50 -12.15
N LEU A 456 13.12 -0.71 -11.94
CA LEU A 456 12.47 -2.02 -12.03
C LEU A 456 12.59 -2.65 -13.42
N VAL A 457 12.28 -1.88 -14.46
CA VAL A 457 12.35 -2.34 -15.86
C VAL A 457 13.79 -2.63 -16.27
N ASP A 458 14.72 -1.71 -15.97
CA ASP A 458 16.13 -1.85 -16.31
C ASP A 458 16.77 -3.08 -15.64
N VAL A 459 16.51 -3.28 -14.36
CA VAL A 459 17.03 -4.42 -13.59
C VAL A 459 16.43 -5.73 -14.10
N ALA A 460 15.12 -5.78 -14.36
CA ALA A 460 14.48 -6.98 -14.88
C ALA A 460 15.02 -7.39 -16.25
N LEU A 461 15.19 -6.43 -17.17
CA LEU A 461 15.77 -6.67 -18.49
C LEU A 461 17.25 -7.06 -18.39
N GLY A 462 18.03 -6.38 -17.55
CA GLY A 462 19.46 -6.66 -17.37
C GLY A 462 19.80 -8.00 -16.70
N LEU A 463 18.86 -8.56 -15.95
CA LEU A 463 18.91 -9.93 -15.40
C LEU A 463 18.21 -10.97 -16.29
N GLY A 464 17.53 -10.52 -17.35
CA GLY A 464 16.76 -11.36 -18.26
C GLY A 464 15.64 -12.12 -17.55
N LEU A 465 14.91 -11.46 -16.63
CA LEU A 465 13.84 -12.06 -15.83
C LEU A 465 12.58 -12.36 -16.67
N ASP A 466 11.70 -13.20 -16.13
CA ASP A 466 10.48 -13.64 -16.80
C ASP A 466 9.27 -12.76 -16.50
N GLY A 467 9.27 -12.05 -15.38
CA GLY A 467 8.17 -11.19 -14.97
C GLY A 467 8.58 -10.01 -14.09
N ILE A 468 7.67 -9.05 -13.97
CA ILE A 468 7.80 -7.86 -13.14
C ILE A 468 6.56 -7.73 -12.28
N ARG A 469 6.73 -7.36 -11.02
CA ARG A 469 5.64 -7.05 -10.11
C ARG A 469 5.59 -5.57 -9.78
N VAL A 470 4.39 -5.00 -9.84
CA VAL A 470 4.08 -3.65 -9.35
C VAL A 470 2.76 -3.65 -8.58
N GLY A 471 2.58 -2.66 -7.73
CA GLY A 471 1.31 -2.39 -7.07
C GLY A 471 1.45 -1.51 -5.84
N LEU A 472 0.30 -1.15 -5.28
CA LEU A 472 0.23 -0.32 -4.09
C LEU A 472 0.90 -0.97 -2.88
N GLU A 473 1.04 -2.30 -2.87
CA GLU A 473 1.85 -3.02 -1.89
C GLU A 473 3.31 -2.57 -1.87
N ASP A 474 3.88 -2.37 -3.05
CA ASP A 474 5.32 -2.15 -3.23
C ASP A 474 5.64 -0.65 -3.27
N GLY A 475 4.75 0.18 -3.79
CA GLY A 475 4.92 1.63 -3.88
C GLY A 475 3.61 2.37 -4.07
N LEU A 476 3.47 3.52 -3.41
CA LEU A 476 2.21 4.30 -3.43
C LEU A 476 2.24 5.46 -4.44
N THR A 477 3.30 5.59 -5.22
CA THR A 477 3.54 6.73 -6.11
C THR A 477 3.80 6.30 -7.54
N VAL A 478 3.63 7.23 -8.47
CA VAL A 478 4.03 7.11 -9.88
C VAL A 478 4.76 8.38 -10.30
N ASN A 479 5.70 8.23 -11.23
CA ASN A 479 6.34 9.36 -11.89
C ASN A 479 5.34 10.04 -12.82
N ASP A 480 5.33 11.37 -12.80
CA ASP A 480 4.46 12.16 -13.67
C ASP A 480 5.14 13.49 -13.99
N ALA A 481 5.68 13.59 -15.21
CA ALA A 481 6.39 14.79 -15.67
C ALA A 481 5.48 16.03 -15.80
N ARG A 482 4.16 15.86 -15.75
CA ARG A 482 3.22 16.99 -15.84
C ARG A 482 3.23 17.82 -14.57
N VAL A 483 3.53 17.23 -13.40
CA VAL A 483 3.55 17.93 -12.12
C VAL A 483 4.94 18.41 -11.71
N PRO A 484 5.05 19.62 -11.13
CA PRO A 484 6.26 20.07 -10.45
C PRO A 484 6.70 19.05 -9.38
N GLY A 485 7.99 18.71 -9.37
CA GLY A 485 8.52 17.63 -8.53
C GLY A 485 8.41 16.22 -9.11
N GLY A 486 7.73 16.02 -10.25
CA GLY A 486 7.82 14.82 -11.09
C GLY A 486 7.19 13.54 -10.55
N VAL A 487 6.45 13.60 -9.43
CA VAL A 487 5.87 12.43 -8.77
C VAL A 487 4.56 12.78 -8.07
N ARG A 488 3.63 11.83 -8.04
CA ARG A 488 2.34 11.93 -7.34
C ARG A 488 1.91 10.59 -6.77
N LYS A 489 0.84 10.55 -5.98
CA LYS A 489 0.19 9.28 -5.63
C LYS A 489 -0.31 8.54 -6.86
N ALA A 490 -0.11 7.22 -6.84
CA ALA A 490 -0.73 6.30 -7.79
C ALA A 490 -2.25 6.24 -7.53
N ARG A 491 -3.06 6.26 -8.58
CA ARG A 491 -4.53 6.17 -8.52
C ARG A 491 -5.05 4.73 -8.40
N GLY A 492 -4.15 3.80 -8.09
CA GLY A 492 -4.37 2.36 -8.12
C GLY A 492 -3.18 1.62 -8.71
N THR A 493 -3.15 0.33 -8.50
CA THR A 493 -2.19 -0.60 -9.13
C THR A 493 -2.39 -0.68 -10.63
N TRP A 494 -3.63 -0.57 -11.14
CA TRP A 494 -3.90 -0.54 -12.57
C TRP A 494 -3.13 0.55 -13.33
N GLU A 495 -2.88 1.69 -12.67
CA GLU A 495 -2.12 2.80 -13.25
C GLU A 495 -0.64 2.43 -13.33
N GLN A 496 -0.09 1.85 -12.27
CA GLN A 496 1.29 1.37 -12.25
C GLN A 496 1.53 0.25 -13.28
N VAL A 497 0.57 -0.66 -13.43
CA VAL A 497 0.60 -1.70 -14.47
C VAL A 497 0.61 -1.06 -15.86
N SER A 498 -0.25 -0.08 -16.13
CA SER A 498 -0.28 0.62 -17.42
C SER A 498 1.07 1.27 -17.74
N LEU A 499 1.67 1.98 -16.77
CA LEU A 499 2.94 2.66 -16.93
C LEU A 499 4.10 1.69 -17.22
N VAL A 500 4.21 0.61 -16.43
CA VAL A 500 5.26 -0.41 -16.66
C VAL A 500 5.05 -1.12 -17.99
N ARG A 501 3.81 -1.41 -18.36
CA ARG A 501 3.49 -2.00 -19.67
C ARG A 501 3.94 -1.09 -20.81
N GLU A 502 3.61 0.19 -20.75
CA GLU A 502 3.99 1.18 -21.75
C GLU A 502 5.51 1.32 -21.85
N GLU A 503 6.22 1.37 -20.72
CA GLU A 503 7.68 1.43 -20.70
C GLU A 503 8.31 0.18 -21.35
N LEU A 504 7.84 -1.01 -20.99
CA LEU A 504 8.34 -2.26 -21.56
C LEU A 504 8.07 -2.37 -23.07
N LEU A 505 6.88 -1.98 -23.53
CA LEU A 505 6.54 -1.93 -24.95
C LEU A 505 7.43 -0.92 -25.69
N GLY A 506 7.68 0.25 -25.09
CA GLY A 506 8.60 1.27 -25.63
C GLY A 506 10.04 0.76 -25.78
N ARG A 507 10.44 -0.21 -24.95
CA ARG A 507 11.75 -0.91 -25.03
C ARG A 507 11.73 -2.16 -25.91
N GLY A 508 10.62 -2.42 -26.63
CA GLY A 508 10.48 -3.53 -27.57
C GLY A 508 10.23 -4.91 -26.93
N ALA A 509 9.85 -4.95 -25.65
CA ALA A 509 9.43 -6.18 -25.00
C ALA A 509 7.99 -6.56 -25.41
N THR A 510 7.70 -7.86 -25.42
CA THR A 510 6.33 -8.38 -25.57
C THR A 510 5.74 -8.64 -24.20
N ILE A 511 4.50 -8.17 -23.97
CA ILE A 511 3.79 -8.38 -22.70
C ILE A 511 2.81 -9.52 -22.85
N LEU A 512 2.95 -10.53 -21.99
CA LEU A 512 2.15 -11.73 -22.04
C LEU A 512 0.79 -11.51 -21.38
N THR A 513 -0.25 -11.97 -22.07
CA THR A 513 -1.62 -12.02 -21.53
C THR A 513 -1.75 -13.09 -20.45
N ALA A 514 -2.78 -12.99 -19.61
CA ALA A 514 -3.09 -14.02 -18.62
C ALA A 514 -3.17 -15.42 -19.23
N ALA A 515 -3.82 -15.59 -20.39
CA ALA A 515 -3.89 -16.87 -21.09
C ALA A 515 -2.52 -17.44 -21.48
N GLN A 516 -1.64 -16.61 -22.05
CA GLN A 516 -0.28 -17.03 -22.39
C GLN A 516 0.56 -17.37 -21.15
N VAL A 517 0.34 -16.65 -20.05
CA VAL A 517 1.02 -16.96 -18.77
C VAL A 517 0.49 -18.24 -18.15
N ARG A 518 -0.80 -18.55 -18.29
CA ARG A 518 -1.36 -19.84 -17.88
C ARG A 518 -0.66 -20.98 -18.62
N ASP A 519 -0.51 -20.87 -19.93
CA ASP A 519 0.22 -21.86 -20.74
C ASP A 519 1.69 -21.95 -20.31
N MET A 520 2.35 -20.80 -20.12
CA MET A 520 3.72 -20.73 -19.60
C MET A 520 3.87 -21.43 -18.25
N PHE A 521 2.88 -21.31 -17.37
CA PHE A 521 2.88 -21.90 -16.04
C PHE A 521 2.36 -23.35 -16.04
N GLY A 522 1.94 -23.90 -17.18
CA GLY A 522 1.30 -25.22 -17.23
C GLY A 522 -0.04 -25.28 -16.48
N LEU A 523 -0.72 -24.14 -16.32
CA LEU A 523 -2.00 -24.00 -15.64
C LEU A 523 -3.15 -24.22 -16.63
N GLY A 524 -3.47 -25.48 -16.93
CA GLY A 524 -4.65 -25.79 -17.77
C GLY A 524 -5.92 -25.15 -17.22
N ILE A 525 -6.81 -24.69 -18.10
CA ILE A 525 -8.20 -24.38 -17.71
C ILE A 525 -8.89 -25.72 -17.51
N LYS A 526 -8.92 -26.24 -16.28
CA LYS A 526 -9.72 -27.44 -15.99
C LYS A 526 -11.19 -27.02 -16.05
N PRO A 527 -12.02 -27.61 -16.96
CA PRO A 527 -13.46 -27.47 -16.84
C PRO A 527 -13.86 -27.99 -15.46
N ALA A 528 -14.80 -27.32 -14.79
CA ALA A 528 -15.31 -27.74 -13.50
C ALA A 528 -15.84 -29.18 -13.60
N ALA A 529 -15.04 -30.16 -13.19
CA ALA A 529 -15.55 -31.49 -12.94
C ALA A 529 -16.44 -31.36 -11.72
N ARG A 530 -17.76 -31.40 -11.92
CA ARG A 530 -18.72 -31.62 -10.84
C ARG A 530 -18.21 -32.84 -10.07
N ARG A 531 -17.73 -32.64 -8.84
CA ARG A 531 -17.59 -33.76 -7.92
C ARG A 531 -18.99 -34.32 -7.74
N GLU A 532 -19.19 -35.56 -8.16
CA GLU A 532 -20.33 -36.34 -7.71
C GLU A 532 -20.32 -36.29 -6.18
N ARG A 533 -21.46 -35.88 -5.60
CA ARG A 533 -21.60 -35.84 -4.15
C ARG A 533 -21.36 -37.25 -3.64
N ASP A 534 -20.42 -37.37 -2.71
CA ASP A 534 -20.21 -38.61 -1.97
C ASP A 534 -21.53 -38.98 -1.28
N PRO A 535 -22.17 -40.14 -1.58
CA PRO A 535 -23.48 -40.48 -1.04
C PRO A 535 -23.51 -40.67 0.49
N GLN A 536 -22.36 -40.62 1.17
CA GLN A 536 -22.24 -40.94 2.58
C GLN A 536 -22.43 -39.77 3.56
N THR A 537 -22.71 -38.55 3.11
CA THR A 537 -22.95 -37.39 4.02
C THR A 537 -24.42 -37.00 4.19
N ALA A 538 -25.35 -37.80 3.69
CA ALA A 538 -26.80 -37.61 3.90
C ALA A 538 -27.38 -38.66 4.87
N ALA A 539 -26.71 -38.91 6.00
CA ALA A 539 -27.29 -39.58 7.16
C ALA A 539 -26.50 -39.18 8.42
N GLY A 540 -27.02 -38.19 9.14
CA GLY A 540 -26.47 -37.67 10.40
C GLY A 540 -27.36 -36.57 10.94
#